data_AF-A0AAN8RZS8-F1
#
_entry.id   AF-A0AAN8RZS8-F1
#
_cell.length_a   1.000
_cell.length_b   1.000
_cell.length_c   1.000
_cell.angle_alpha   90.00
_cell.angle_beta   90.00
_cell.angle_gamma   90.00
#
_symmetry.space_group_name_H-M   'P 1'
#
loop_
_entity.id
_entity.type
_entity.pdbx_description
1 polymer ?
#
loop_
_entity_poly.entity_id
_entity_poly.type
_entity_poly.pdbx_seq_one_letter_code
_entity_poly.pdbx_strand_id
1 'polypeptide(L)'
;MLSVVKLLSRRLLRKNSAVCRQVRFYSKAEPKCPAMKVTICGASGNIGQPLSLMLKQCPYIDELNLFDIIGACGVGLELSHVDTKCKVRAYTGKEQVKESLKASYSITINQ
;
A
#
# COMPACT_ATOMS: atom_id res chain seq x y z
N MET A 1 36.73 30.12 21.56
CA MET A 1 35.89 30.33 20.35
C MET A 1 34.45 29.85 20.60
N LEU A 2 33.82 30.43 21.63
CA LEU A 2 32.40 30.29 21.90
C LEU A 2 31.86 31.72 22.05
N SER A 3 30.73 31.98 21.40
CA SER A 3 29.80 33.09 21.68
C SER A 3 30.15 34.48 21.15
N VAL A 4 29.76 34.79 19.90
CA VAL A 4 29.54 36.20 19.46
C VAL A 4 28.40 36.47 18.47
N VAL A 5 27.65 35.48 17.95
CA VAL A 5 26.56 35.78 16.98
C VAL A 5 25.16 35.56 17.57
N LYS A 6 24.94 36.09 18.78
CA LYS A 6 23.65 36.07 19.50
C LYS A 6 23.07 37.48 19.67
N LEU A 7 23.30 38.39 18.71
CA LEU A 7 22.87 39.78 18.85
C LEU A 7 22.50 40.44 17.52
N LEU A 8 21.37 40.04 16.93
CA LEU A 8 20.52 40.77 15.98
C LEU A 8 19.42 39.74 15.62
N SER A 9 18.18 39.78 16.07
CA SER A 9 17.34 40.93 16.30
C SER A 9 16.18 40.46 17.19
N ARG A 10 16.04 41.04 18.38
CA ARG A 10 14.86 40.87 19.23
C ARG A 10 14.04 42.15 19.17
N ARG A 11 12.76 41.97 18.83
CA ARG A 11 11.60 42.76 19.27
C ARG A 11 11.37 44.14 18.64
N LEU A 12 10.42 44.14 17.70
CA LEU A 12 9.22 45.01 17.72
C LEU A 12 8.06 44.13 17.18
N LEU A 13 7.34 43.38 18.03
CA LEU A 13 6.08 43.76 18.69
C LEU A 13 5.07 44.45 17.78
N ARG A 14 4.01 43.73 17.39
CA ARG A 14 2.65 44.29 17.40
C ARG A 14 1.67 43.26 17.97
N LYS A 15 0.98 43.68 19.02
CA LYS A 15 0.01 42.93 19.82
C LYS A 15 -1.40 43.02 19.23
N ASN A 16 -2.17 41.97 19.54
CA ASN A 16 -3.62 41.92 19.84
C ASN A 16 -4.64 42.20 18.73
N SER A 17 -5.47 41.18 18.43
CA SER A 17 -6.89 41.20 18.83
C SER A 17 -7.42 39.76 18.93
N ALA A 18 -8.19 39.50 19.99
CA ALA A 18 -8.76 38.22 20.34
C ALA A 18 -9.78 37.70 19.31
N VAL A 19 -9.67 36.45 18.88
CA VAL A 19 -10.83 35.56 18.67
C VAL A 19 -10.42 34.12 18.96
N CYS A 20 -11.14 33.51 19.90
CA CYS A 20 -11.17 32.09 20.18
C CYS A 20 -11.45 31.27 18.90
N ARG A 21 -10.57 30.32 18.57
CA ARG A 21 -11.05 29.01 18.11
C ARG A 21 -10.05 27.94 18.49
N GLN A 22 -10.43 27.24 19.53
CA GLN A 22 -10.09 25.86 19.80
C GLN A 22 -10.44 25.03 18.55
N VAL A 23 -9.59 25.07 17.52
CA VAL A 23 -9.63 24.03 16.50
C VAL A 23 -9.00 22.82 17.18
N ARG A 24 -9.83 22.07 17.90
CA ARG A 24 -9.63 20.63 17.99
C ARG A 24 -9.42 20.22 16.53
N PHE A 25 -8.19 19.97 16.11
CA PHE A 25 -8.01 19.15 14.93
C PHE A 25 -8.75 17.88 15.29
N TYR A 26 -9.89 17.70 14.64
CA TYR A 26 -10.69 16.51 14.74
C TYR A 26 -9.74 15.39 14.32
N SER A 27 -9.10 14.72 15.28
CA SER A 27 -8.54 13.38 15.11
C SER A 27 -9.73 12.45 14.93
N LYS A 28 -10.53 12.69 13.88
CA LYS A 28 -11.52 11.73 13.44
C LYS A 28 -10.65 10.69 12.75
N ALA A 29 -10.52 9.51 13.36
CA ALA A 29 -10.13 8.32 12.63
C ALA A 29 -11.07 8.26 11.43
N GLU A 30 -10.56 8.65 10.27
CA GLU A 30 -11.22 8.44 9.00
C GLU A 30 -11.58 6.95 8.94
N PRO A 31 -12.82 6.58 8.59
CA PRO A 31 -13.18 5.19 8.45
C PRO A 31 -12.21 4.63 7.43
N LYS A 32 -11.29 3.77 7.86
CA LYS A 32 -10.29 3.17 6.98
C LYS A 32 -11.07 2.52 5.85
N CYS A 33 -10.91 3.04 4.64
CA CYS A 33 -11.48 2.41 3.46
C CYS A 33 -11.05 0.94 3.47
N PRO A 34 -11.96 0.00 3.19
CA PRO A 34 -11.62 -1.41 3.21
C PRO A 34 -10.44 -1.63 2.26
N ALA A 35 -9.37 -2.25 2.78
CA ALA A 35 -8.16 -2.47 2.01
C ALA A 35 -8.50 -3.28 0.76
N MET A 36 -8.07 -2.81 -0.42
CA MET A 36 -8.42 -3.48 -1.67
C MET A 36 -7.50 -4.68 -1.85
N LYS A 37 -8.09 -5.88 -1.78
CA LYS A 37 -7.39 -7.15 -1.97
C LYS A 37 -7.79 -7.75 -3.31
N VAL A 38 -6.80 -8.12 -4.11
CA VAL A 38 -7.02 -8.74 -5.42
C VAL A 38 -6.29 -10.07 -5.47
N THR A 39 -6.94 -11.09 -6.02
CA THR A 39 -6.38 -12.42 -6.19
C THR A 39 -6.35 -12.78 -7.67
N ILE A 40 -5.18 -13.16 -8.18
CA ILE A 40 -5.01 -13.61 -9.57
C ILE A 40 -4.89 -15.12 -9.55
N CYS A 41 -5.83 -15.80 -10.20
CA CYS A 41 -5.77 -17.24 -10.45
C CYS A 41 -5.10 -17.47 -11.81
N GLY A 42 -3.94 -18.13 -11.81
CA GLY A 42 -3.11 -18.33 -13.01
C GLY A 42 -1.97 -17.32 -13.11
N ALA A 43 -1.38 -16.90 -11.98
CA ALA A 43 -0.34 -15.87 -11.96
C ALA A 43 0.97 -16.27 -12.67
N SER A 44 1.28 -17.58 -12.77
CA SER A 44 2.50 -18.07 -13.43
C SER A 44 2.41 -18.09 -14.96
N GLY A 45 1.22 -17.83 -15.53
CA GLY A 45 1.03 -17.84 -16.98
C GLY A 45 1.65 -16.66 -17.71
N ASN A 46 1.73 -16.78 -19.03
CA ASN A 46 2.23 -15.72 -19.92
C ASN A 46 1.42 -14.43 -19.82
N ILE A 47 0.12 -14.53 -19.52
CA ILE A 47 -0.76 -13.36 -19.28
C ILE A 47 -0.74 -12.97 -17.81
N GLY A 48 -0.68 -13.94 -16.90
CA GLY A 48 -0.68 -13.74 -15.46
C GLY A 48 0.51 -12.92 -14.97
N GLN A 49 1.71 -13.19 -15.48
CA GLN A 49 2.93 -12.48 -15.09
C GLN A 49 2.89 -10.96 -15.39
N PRO A 50 2.65 -10.51 -16.65
CA PRO A 50 2.56 -9.08 -16.93
C PRO A 50 1.37 -8.42 -16.23
N LEU A 51 0.23 -9.10 -16.11
CA LEU A 51 -0.92 -8.59 -15.36
C LEU A 51 -0.61 -8.39 -13.87
N SER A 52 0.11 -9.34 -13.25
CA SER A 52 0.49 -9.24 -11.84
C SER A 52 1.42 -8.05 -11.59
N LEU A 53 2.36 -7.78 -12.50
CA LEU A 53 3.22 -6.60 -12.43
C LEU A 53 2.43 -5.30 -12.58
N MET A 54 1.50 -5.23 -13.54
CA MET A 54 0.64 -4.05 -13.73
C MET A 54 -0.20 -3.75 -12.49
N LEU A 55 -0.84 -4.76 -11.90
CA LEU A 55 -1.68 -4.59 -10.71
C LEU A 55 -0.85 -4.21 -9.47
N LYS A 56 0.38 -4.72 -9.35
CA LYS A 56 1.32 -4.36 -8.29
C LYS A 56 1.70 -2.86 -8.32
N GLN A 57 1.74 -2.25 -9.51
CA GLN A 57 2.02 -0.82 -9.69
C GLN A 57 0.80 0.08 -9.41
N CYS A 58 -0.42 -0.47 -9.39
CA CYS A 58 -1.63 0.32 -9.15
C CYS A 58 -1.68 0.83 -7.69
N PRO A 59 -1.84 2.15 -7.46
CA PRO A 59 -1.88 2.71 -6.11
C PRO A 59 -3.21 2.45 -5.40
N TYR A 60 -4.18 1.76 -6.02
CA TYR A 60 -5.45 1.46 -5.38
C TYR A 60 -5.47 0.07 -4.72
N ILE A 61 -4.47 -0.76 -4.99
CA ILE A 61 -4.39 -2.14 -4.49
C ILE A 61 -3.46 -2.18 -3.28
N ASP A 62 -3.97 -2.71 -2.17
CA ASP A 62 -3.22 -2.83 -0.91
C ASP A 62 -2.58 -4.20 -0.77
N GLU A 63 -3.27 -5.26 -1.21
CA GLU A 63 -2.77 -6.64 -1.15
C GLU A 63 -3.08 -7.38 -2.47
N LEU A 64 -2.04 -8.01 -3.02
CA LEU A 64 -2.10 -8.83 -4.22
C LEU A 64 -1.76 -10.28 -3.87
N ASN A 65 -2.74 -11.16 -4.02
CA ASN A 65 -2.60 -12.60 -3.83
C ASN A 65 -2.40 -13.26 -5.19
N LEU A 66 -1.30 -13.97 -5.35
CA LEU A 66 -1.00 -14.74 -6.55
C LEU A 66 -1.31 -16.20 -6.27
N PHE A 67 -2.20 -16.78 -7.04
CA PHE A 67 -2.54 -18.19 -6.97
C PHE A 67 -2.15 -18.89 -8.27
N ASP A 68 -1.44 -20.00 -8.15
CA ASP A 68 -1.21 -20.92 -9.25
C ASP A 68 -1.08 -22.36 -8.74
N ILE A 69 -1.25 -23.32 -9.63
CA ILE A 69 -0.98 -24.73 -9.36
C ILE A 69 0.53 -24.92 -9.21
N ILE A 70 1.33 -24.26 -10.06
CA ILE A 70 2.80 -24.39 -10.09
C ILE A 70 3.42 -23.00 -10.29
N GLY A 71 4.52 -22.70 -9.58
CA GLY A 71 5.37 -21.54 -9.87
C GLY A 71 4.97 -20.20 -9.25
N ALA A 72 3.84 -20.10 -8.54
CA ALA A 72 3.37 -18.83 -7.94
C ALA A 72 4.40 -18.20 -6.97
N CYS A 73 5.18 -19.02 -6.27
CA CYS A 73 6.23 -18.55 -5.35
C CYS A 73 7.32 -17.76 -6.08
N GLY A 74 7.75 -18.21 -7.27
CA GLY A 74 8.77 -17.52 -8.07
C GLY A 74 8.30 -16.14 -8.50
N VAL A 75 7.11 -16.06 -9.09
CA VAL A 75 6.49 -14.80 -9.51
C VAL A 75 6.27 -13.87 -8.31
N GLY A 76 5.80 -14.41 -7.18
CA GLY A 76 5.59 -13.62 -5.96
C GLY A 76 6.88 -13.04 -5.40
N LEU A 77 7.99 -13.78 -5.49
CA LEU A 77 9.31 -13.29 -5.09
C LEU A 77 9.76 -12.15 -6.00
N GLU A 78 9.64 -12.30 -7.32
CA GLU A 78 9.99 -11.24 -8.28
C GLU A 78 9.21 -9.94 -7.99
N LEU A 79 7.89 -10.04 -7.80
CA LEU A 79 7.07 -8.87 -7.51
C LEU A 79 7.31 -8.26 -6.12
N SER A 80 7.81 -9.04 -5.17
CA SER A 80 8.13 -8.53 -3.82
C SER A 80 9.33 -7.59 -3.80
N HIS A 81 10.23 -7.68 -4.79
CA HIS A 81 11.37 -6.77 -4.93
C HIS A 81 11.00 -5.42 -5.56
N VAL A 82 9.80 -5.31 -6.14
CA VAL A 82 9.34 -4.07 -6.78
C VAL A 82 8.84 -3.10 -5.71
N ASP A 83 9.53 -1.96 -5.58
CA ASP A 83 9.24 -0.93 -4.57
C ASP A 83 7.88 -0.26 -4.81
N THR A 84 6.86 -0.82 -4.18
CA THR A 84 5.46 -0.40 -4.26
C THR A 84 4.77 -0.71 -2.95
N LYS A 85 3.77 0.10 -2.58
CA LYS A 85 3.05 -0.07 -1.31
C LYS A 85 2.21 -1.35 -1.18
N CYS A 86 1.87 -1.97 -2.31
CA CYS A 86 1.04 -3.18 -2.35
C CYS A 86 1.79 -4.37 -1.74
N LYS A 87 1.17 -5.18 -0.88
CA LYS A 87 1.78 -6.40 -0.36
C LYS A 87 1.51 -7.57 -1.28
N VAL A 88 2.52 -8.40 -1.55
CA VAL A 88 2.36 -9.58 -2.40
C VAL A 88 2.37 -10.83 -1.53
N ARG A 89 1.46 -11.78 -1.82
CA ARG A 89 1.43 -13.11 -1.23
C ARG A 89 1.29 -14.14 -2.33
N ALA A 90 2.09 -15.20 -2.27
CA ALA A 90 2.02 -16.29 -3.22
C ALA A 90 1.41 -17.53 -2.56
N TYR A 91 0.48 -18.16 -3.27
CA TYR A 91 -0.21 -19.37 -2.87
C TYR A 91 -0.02 -20.41 -3.97
N THR A 92 0.51 -21.58 -3.60
CA THR A 92 0.80 -22.65 -4.55
C THR A 92 0.02 -23.90 -4.17
N GLY A 93 -0.60 -24.54 -5.16
CA GLY A 93 -1.31 -25.80 -4.99
C GLY A 93 -2.78 -25.66 -4.62
N LYS A 94 -3.58 -26.64 -5.05
CA LYS A 94 -5.06 -26.58 -5.01
C LYS A 94 -5.66 -26.37 -3.61
N GLU A 95 -4.95 -26.79 -2.57
CA GLU A 95 -5.41 -26.67 -1.19
C GLU A 95 -5.43 -25.21 -0.71
N GLN A 96 -4.51 -24.38 -1.22
CA GLN A 96 -4.35 -22.98 -0.81
C GLN A 96 -5.29 -22.00 -1.53
N VAL A 97 -6.11 -22.49 -2.47
CA VAL A 97 -7.11 -21.68 -3.20
C VAL A 97 -8.02 -20.93 -2.24
N LYS A 98 -8.54 -21.62 -1.22
CA LYS A 98 -9.50 -21.05 -0.26
C LYS A 98 -8.89 -19.88 0.52
N GLU A 99 -7.62 -19.99 0.88
CA GLU A 99 -6.89 -18.93 1.60
C GLU A 99 -6.63 -17.74 0.67
N SER A 100 -6.28 -18.00 -0.59
CA SER A 100 -6.02 -16.95 -1.58
C SER A 100 -7.25 -16.09 -1.88
N LEU A 101 -8.46 -16.66 -1.82
CA LEU A 101 -9.73 -15.99 -2.17
C LEU A 101 -10.40 -15.29 -0.99
N LYS A 102 -9.80 -15.30 0.20
CA LYS A 102 -10.42 -14.77 1.41
C LYS A 102 -10.55 -13.24 1.35
N ALA A 103 -11.80 -12.78 1.21
CA ALA A 103 -12.17 -11.35 1.18
C ALA A 103 -11.42 -10.53 0.12
N SER A 104 -11.20 -11.14 -1.05
CA SER A 104 -10.46 -10.56 -2.18
C SER A 104 -11.28 -10.62 -3.46
N TYR A 105 -11.06 -9.67 -4.35
CA TYR A 105 -11.60 -9.70 -5.71
C TYR A 105 -10.79 -10.67 -6.57
N SER A 106 -11.45 -11.68 -7.14
CA SER A 106 -10.78 -12.72 -7.94
C SER A 106 -10.76 -12.39 -9.43
N ILE A 107 -9.58 -12.47 -10.04
CA ILE A 107 -9.36 -12.39 -11.47
C ILE A 107 -8.86 -13.76 -11.94
N THR A 108 -9.69 -14.46 -12.72
CA THR A 108 -9.35 -15.78 -13.25
C THR A 108 -8.87 -15.62 -14.69
N ILE A 109 -7.66 -16.09 -14.97
CA ILE A 109 -7.10 -16.13 -16.32
C ILE A 109 -7.31 -17.53 -16.88
N ASN A 110 -7.94 -17.62 -18.06
CA ASN A 110 -7.89 -18.85 -18.85
C ASN A 110 -6.49 -18.97 -19.43
N GLN A 111 -5.79 -20.02 -19.03
CA GLN A 111 -4.47 -20.39 -19.54
C GLN A 111 -4.60 -21.15 -20.85
#